data_AF-A0A7Y4XP42-F1
#
_entry.id   AF-A0A7Y4XP42-F1
#
_cell.length_a   1.000
_cell.length_b   1.000
_cell.length_c   1.000
_cell.angle_alpha   90.00
_cell.angle_beta   90.00
_cell.angle_gamma   90.00
#
_symmetry.space_group_name_H-M   'P 1'
#
loop_
_entity.id
_entity.type
_entity.pdbx_description
1 polymer ?
#
loop_
_entity_poly.entity_id
_entity_poly.type
_entity_poly.pdbx_seq_one_letter_code
_entity_poly.pdbx_strand_id
1 'polypeptide(L)'
;MKKIMDILDMLKGIHIAGGATALITGVLAMATKKGHVNHRLFGKIFFWSMALTCLLGLNAGIFRSGYLLFIPIALISFYQVATGYRILYIKKLHEGQKPLLVDWALTIGMLITTMAFIIWAINSLQTDAFLSIVLFAFSTIGMYCCAVDLFHYIKKPIEKNYWLFIHIFRMSHGFIAALTAFLVNNSRLFKFLPQVLLLIIPISIGQPIITYVIWTYRRKKTKADLLIAEARI
;
A
#
# COMPACT_ATOMS: atom_id res chain seq x y z
N MET A 1 -15.45 -29.31 15.35
CA MET A 1 -15.64 -27.88 15.66
C MET A 1 -14.51 -27.29 16.50
N LYS A 2 -14.18 -27.83 17.68
CA LYS A 2 -13.10 -27.29 18.56
C LYS A 2 -11.76 -27.06 17.85
N LYS A 3 -11.24 -28.09 17.16
CA LYS A 3 -9.98 -28.01 16.38
C LYS A 3 -9.99 -26.91 15.29
N ILE A 4 -11.14 -26.64 14.69
CA ILE A 4 -11.27 -25.57 13.68
C ILE A 4 -11.21 -24.20 14.38
N MET A 5 -11.90 -24.05 15.51
CA MET A 5 -11.86 -22.84 16.33
C MET A 5 -10.43 -22.51 16.77
N ASP A 6 -9.69 -23.51 17.26
CA ASP A 6 -8.31 -23.35 17.73
C ASP A 6 -7.37 -22.87 16.61
N ILE A 7 -7.54 -23.39 15.39
CA ILE A 7 -6.77 -22.96 14.21
C ILE A 7 -7.10 -21.50 13.85
N LEU A 8 -8.38 -21.12 13.88
CA LEU A 8 -8.81 -19.76 13.55
C LEU A 8 -8.27 -18.73 14.54
N ASP A 9 -8.28 -19.04 15.84
CA ASP A 9 -7.71 -18.18 16.88
C ASP A 9 -6.19 -18.02 16.72
N MET A 10 -5.49 -19.10 16.36
CA MET A 10 -4.07 -19.05 16.04
C MET A 10 -3.80 -18.13 14.83
N LEU A 11 -4.54 -18.28 13.73
CA LEU A 11 -4.38 -17.43 12.53
C LEU A 11 -4.64 -15.95 12.84
N LYS A 12 -5.65 -15.67 13.66
CA LYS A 12 -5.94 -14.32 14.16
C LYS A 12 -4.79 -13.76 15.00
N GLY A 13 -4.23 -14.56 15.90
CA GLY A 13 -3.05 -14.16 16.69
C GLY A 13 -1.86 -13.79 15.81
N ILE A 14 -1.58 -14.61 14.79
CA ILE A 14 -0.50 -14.35 13.83
C ILE A 14 -0.78 -13.07 13.02
N HIS A 15 -2.01 -12.84 12.58
CA HIS A 15 -2.40 -11.62 11.88
C HIS A 15 -2.17 -10.37 12.74
N ILE A 16 -2.57 -10.41 14.02
CA ILE A 16 -2.38 -9.29 14.95
C ILE A 16 -0.89 -9.02 15.17
N ALA A 17 -0.10 -10.06 15.42
CA ALA A 17 1.34 -9.93 15.62
C ALA A 17 2.05 -9.39 14.36
N GLY A 18 1.67 -9.89 13.17
CA GLY A 18 2.17 -9.39 11.89
C GLY A 18 1.81 -7.92 11.66
N GLY A 19 0.57 -7.53 11.93
CA GLY A 19 0.10 -6.15 11.76
C GLY A 19 0.81 -5.18 12.71
N ALA A 20 0.98 -5.55 13.98
CA ALA A 20 1.73 -4.77 14.96
C ALA A 20 3.20 -4.60 14.53
N THR A 21 3.83 -5.69 14.08
CA THR A 21 5.21 -5.68 13.58
C THR A 21 5.34 -4.77 12.36
N ALA A 22 4.40 -4.83 11.42
CA ALA A 22 4.37 -3.94 10.25
C ALA A 22 4.27 -2.47 10.68
N LEU A 23 3.36 -2.11 11.59
CA LEU A 23 3.22 -0.72 12.05
C LEU A 23 4.50 -0.20 12.72
N ILE A 24 5.07 -0.97 13.65
CA ILE A 24 6.31 -0.56 14.36
C ILE A 24 7.45 -0.39 13.36
N THR A 25 7.69 -1.39 12.51
CA THR A 25 8.80 -1.34 11.55
C THR A 25 8.59 -0.34 10.42
N GLY A 26 7.35 -0.04 10.05
CA GLY A 26 7.03 1.05 9.11
C GLY A 26 7.46 2.42 9.66
N VAL A 27 7.16 2.71 10.92
CA VAL A 27 7.61 3.95 11.59
C VAL A 27 9.14 4.00 11.68
N LEU A 28 9.78 2.90 12.10
CA LEU A 28 11.25 2.83 12.18
C LEU A 28 11.91 2.99 10.80
N ALA A 29 11.34 2.42 9.73
CA ALA A 29 11.81 2.61 8.37
C ALA A 29 11.70 4.07 7.92
N MET A 30 10.63 4.78 8.30
CA MET A 30 10.44 6.20 8.00
C MET A 30 11.38 7.11 8.82
N ALA A 31 11.67 6.75 10.07
CA ALA A 31 12.55 7.52 10.96
C ALA A 31 14.04 7.39 10.58
N THR A 32 14.44 6.25 10.02
CA THR A 32 15.84 6.00 9.66
C THR A 32 16.29 6.71 8.36
N LYS A 33 17.62 6.80 8.18
CA LYS A 33 18.22 7.37 6.96
C LYS A 33 17.89 6.48 5.75
N LYS A 34 17.28 7.09 4.73
CA LYS A 34 16.73 6.41 3.55
C LYS A 34 17.88 5.77 2.78
N GLY A 35 17.74 4.49 2.45
CA GLY A 35 18.79 3.68 1.80
C GLY A 35 19.91 3.15 2.71
N HIS A 36 19.99 3.57 3.98
CA HIS A 36 20.92 3.01 4.96
C HIS A 36 20.53 1.56 5.34
N VAL A 37 21.45 0.79 5.93
CA VAL A 37 21.20 -0.61 6.32
C VAL A 37 19.96 -0.76 7.20
N ASN A 38 19.75 0.13 8.17
CA ASN A 38 18.58 0.10 9.06
C ASN A 38 17.26 0.33 8.30
N HIS A 39 17.22 1.30 7.38
CA HIS A 39 16.03 1.53 6.55
C HIS A 39 15.71 0.31 5.69
N ARG A 40 16.72 -0.34 5.10
CA ARG A 40 16.54 -1.56 4.30
C ARG A 40 16.05 -2.73 5.15
N LEU A 41 16.59 -2.89 6.36
CA LEU A 41 16.17 -3.93 7.30
C LEU A 41 14.71 -3.73 7.72
N PHE A 42 14.38 -2.55 8.28
CA PHE A 42 13.02 -2.26 8.73
C PHE A 42 12.02 -2.28 7.57
N GLY A 43 12.39 -1.77 6.38
CA GLY A 43 11.55 -1.85 5.19
C GLY A 43 11.30 -3.29 4.73
N LYS A 44 12.27 -4.19 4.87
CA LYS A 44 12.10 -5.62 4.55
C LYS A 44 11.19 -6.31 5.57
N ILE A 45 11.36 -6.04 6.87
CA ILE A 45 10.50 -6.58 7.92
C ILE A 45 9.07 -6.07 7.75
N PHE A 46 8.89 -4.76 7.49
CA PHE A 46 7.61 -4.16 7.17
C PHE A 46 6.93 -4.87 5.99
N PHE A 47 7.66 -5.04 4.87
CA PHE A 47 7.15 -5.69 3.67
C PHE A 47 6.60 -7.10 3.97
N TRP A 48 7.41 -7.97 4.60
CA TRP A 48 6.99 -9.35 4.85
C TRP A 48 5.90 -9.46 5.91
N SER A 49 5.96 -8.63 6.95
CA SER A 49 4.92 -8.58 7.98
C SER A 49 3.58 -8.10 7.40
N MET A 50 3.63 -7.10 6.52
CA MET A 50 2.44 -6.61 5.82
C MET A 50 1.88 -7.65 4.86
N ALA A 51 2.74 -8.34 4.08
CA ALA A 51 2.31 -9.40 3.19
C ALA A 51 1.59 -10.54 3.95
N LEU A 52 2.19 -11.01 5.05
CA LEU A 52 1.57 -11.99 5.94
C LEU A 52 0.21 -11.50 6.47
N THR A 53 0.16 -10.26 6.95
CA THR A 53 -1.05 -9.66 7.52
C THR A 53 -2.16 -9.55 6.48
N CYS A 54 -1.86 -9.11 5.25
CA CYS A 54 -2.81 -9.06 4.15
C CYS A 54 -3.35 -10.45 3.80
N LEU A 55 -2.47 -11.45 3.66
CA LEU A 55 -2.87 -12.83 3.35
C LEU A 55 -3.81 -13.41 4.40
N LEU A 56 -3.47 -13.24 5.69
CA LEU A 56 -4.33 -13.69 6.78
C LEU A 56 -5.61 -12.85 6.90
N GLY A 57 -5.53 -11.56 6.56
CA GLY A 57 -6.64 -10.61 6.59
C GLY A 57 -7.72 -10.87 5.53
N LEU A 58 -7.41 -11.57 4.43
CA LEU A 58 -8.43 -12.02 3.47
C LEU A 58 -9.45 -12.97 4.11
N ASN A 59 -9.01 -13.71 5.14
CA ASN A 59 -9.86 -14.60 5.91
C ASN A 59 -10.62 -13.86 7.02
N ALA A 60 -10.44 -12.53 7.16
CA ALA A 60 -11.07 -11.76 8.22
C ALA A 60 -12.60 -11.79 8.18
N GLY A 61 -13.16 -11.90 6.96
CA GLY A 61 -14.60 -12.08 6.74
C GLY A 61 -15.17 -13.37 7.31
N ILE A 62 -14.34 -14.40 7.54
CA ILE A 62 -14.73 -15.66 8.16
C ILE A 62 -14.94 -15.48 9.67
N PHE A 63 -14.19 -14.57 10.31
CA PHE A 63 -14.21 -14.42 11.76
C PHE A 63 -15.41 -13.63 12.29
N ARG A 64 -16.08 -12.81 11.46
CA ARG A 64 -17.20 -11.95 11.89
C ARG A 64 -18.05 -11.46 10.71
N SER A 65 -19.37 -11.54 10.83
CA SER A 65 -20.29 -11.00 9.81
C SER A 65 -20.12 -9.47 9.68
N GLY A 66 -20.18 -8.95 8.44
CA GLY A 66 -20.02 -7.51 8.13
C GLY A 66 -18.59 -7.05 7.79
N TYR A 67 -17.63 -7.96 7.62
CA TYR A 67 -16.19 -7.65 7.41
C TYR A 67 -15.75 -7.64 5.93
N LEU A 68 -16.69 -7.57 4.99
CA LEU A 68 -16.43 -7.56 3.54
C LEU A 68 -15.56 -6.36 3.09
N LEU A 69 -15.58 -5.27 3.87
CA LEU A 69 -14.79 -4.05 3.65
C LEU A 69 -13.27 -4.26 3.80
N PHE A 70 -12.83 -5.32 4.50
CA PHE A 70 -11.40 -5.56 4.74
C PHE A 70 -10.70 -6.26 3.57
N ILE A 71 -11.44 -6.94 2.71
CA ILE A 71 -10.92 -7.58 1.49
C ILE A 71 -10.28 -6.54 0.55
N PRO A 72 -10.96 -5.44 0.15
CA PRO A 72 -10.35 -4.44 -0.72
C PRO A 72 -9.15 -3.75 -0.07
N ILE A 73 -9.20 -3.49 1.24
CA ILE A 73 -8.07 -2.93 2.00
C ILE A 73 -6.87 -3.88 1.95
N ALA A 74 -7.07 -5.18 2.21
CA ALA A 74 -5.98 -6.16 2.21
C ALA A 74 -5.33 -6.29 0.83
N LEU A 75 -6.13 -6.45 -0.24
CA LEU A 75 -5.62 -6.64 -1.60
C LEU A 75 -4.91 -5.39 -2.12
N ILE A 76 -5.49 -4.19 -1.94
CA ILE A 76 -4.84 -2.96 -2.41
C ILE A 76 -3.56 -2.66 -1.62
N SER A 77 -3.56 -2.91 -0.31
CA SER A 77 -2.38 -2.66 0.53
C SER A 77 -1.25 -3.62 0.18
N PHE A 78 -1.58 -4.89 -0.05
CA PHE A 78 -0.61 -5.87 -0.54
C PHE A 78 -0.05 -5.45 -1.88
N TYR A 79 -0.91 -5.10 -2.85
CA TYR A 79 -0.46 -4.66 -4.16
C TYR A 79 0.46 -3.44 -4.09
N GLN A 80 0.11 -2.42 -3.29
CA GLN A 80 0.96 -1.25 -3.11
C GLN A 80 2.31 -1.61 -2.48
N VAL A 81 2.33 -2.37 -1.39
CA VAL A 81 3.59 -2.72 -0.72
C VAL A 81 4.44 -3.68 -1.58
N ALA A 82 3.82 -4.58 -2.33
CA ALA A 82 4.46 -5.44 -3.33
C ALA A 82 5.10 -4.64 -4.46
N THR A 83 4.35 -3.81 -5.19
CA THR A 83 4.91 -3.01 -6.29
C THR A 83 5.89 -1.96 -5.78
N GLY A 84 5.63 -1.37 -4.61
CA GLY A 84 6.53 -0.45 -3.91
C GLY A 84 7.87 -1.10 -3.52
N TYR A 85 7.89 -2.37 -3.13
CA TYR A 85 9.12 -3.10 -2.88
C TYR A 85 9.79 -3.54 -4.20
N ARG A 86 9.01 -4.03 -5.16
CA ARG A 86 9.46 -4.53 -6.46
C ARG A 86 10.12 -3.46 -7.34
N ILE A 87 9.66 -2.21 -7.28
CA ILE A 87 10.24 -1.10 -8.05
C ILE A 87 11.74 -0.89 -7.76
N LEU A 88 12.23 -1.34 -6.60
CA LEU A 88 13.66 -1.31 -6.25
C LEU A 88 14.52 -2.28 -7.07
N TYR A 89 13.92 -3.28 -7.71
CA TYR A 89 14.59 -4.27 -8.55
C TYR A 89 14.51 -3.91 -10.04
N ILE A 90 13.57 -3.04 -10.42
CA ILE A 90 13.36 -2.59 -11.79
C ILE A 90 13.65 -1.09 -11.94
N LYS A 91 14.75 -0.59 -11.36
CA LYS A 91 15.11 0.85 -11.33
C LYS A 91 15.53 1.42 -12.68
N LYS A 92 15.90 0.56 -13.63
CA LYS A 92 16.50 0.94 -14.91
C LYS A 92 15.50 0.85 -16.07
N LEU A 93 14.19 0.97 -15.82
CA LEU A 93 13.20 1.01 -16.92
C LEU A 93 13.49 2.17 -17.89
N HIS A 94 13.99 3.30 -17.37
CA HIS A 94 14.43 4.45 -18.18
C HIS A 94 15.61 4.10 -19.12
N GLU A 95 16.45 3.14 -18.75
CA GLU A 95 17.57 2.60 -19.56
C GLU A 95 17.14 1.40 -20.42
N GLY A 96 15.85 1.05 -20.45
CA GLY A 96 15.32 -0.09 -21.22
C GLY A 96 15.35 -1.44 -20.52
N GLN A 97 15.60 -1.50 -19.21
CA GLN A 97 15.34 -2.71 -18.41
C GLN A 97 13.87 -3.12 -18.59
N LYS A 98 13.59 -4.43 -18.70
CA LYS A 98 12.22 -4.93 -18.82
C LYS A 98 11.66 -5.37 -17.45
N PRO A 99 10.35 -5.20 -17.20
CA PRO A 99 9.70 -5.78 -16.03
C PRO A 99 9.79 -7.31 -16.04
N LEU A 100 9.83 -7.93 -14.87
CA LEU A 100 9.82 -9.39 -14.71
C LEU A 100 8.38 -9.93 -14.69
N LEU A 101 8.23 -11.25 -14.83
CA LEU A 101 6.91 -11.92 -14.79
C LEU A 101 6.12 -11.60 -13.52
N VAL A 102 6.79 -11.49 -12.37
CA VAL A 102 6.14 -11.11 -11.10
C VAL A 102 5.53 -9.72 -11.14
N ASP A 103 6.13 -8.78 -11.86
CA ASP A 103 5.66 -7.39 -11.95
C ASP A 103 4.38 -7.32 -12.81
N TRP A 104 4.34 -8.12 -13.88
CA TRP A 104 3.14 -8.34 -14.69
C TRP A 104 2.04 -9.07 -13.92
N ALA A 105 2.38 -10.16 -13.21
CA ALA A 105 1.42 -10.93 -12.43
C ALA A 105 0.74 -10.07 -11.35
N LEU A 106 1.50 -9.23 -10.64
CA LEU A 106 0.95 -8.29 -9.65
C LEU A 106 0.01 -7.27 -10.31
N THR A 107 0.41 -6.67 -11.42
CA THR A 107 -0.36 -5.61 -12.09
C THR A 107 -1.63 -6.16 -12.74
N ILE A 108 -1.54 -7.27 -13.48
CA ILE A 108 -2.70 -7.91 -14.11
C ILE A 108 -3.64 -8.51 -13.06
N GLY A 109 -3.10 -9.16 -12.02
CA GLY A 109 -3.90 -9.68 -10.91
C GLY A 109 -4.67 -8.58 -10.20
N MET A 110 -4.04 -7.42 -9.95
CA MET A 110 -4.74 -6.27 -9.37
C MET A 110 -5.77 -5.69 -10.34
N LEU A 111 -5.48 -5.61 -11.65
CA LEU A 111 -6.45 -5.14 -12.64
C LEU A 111 -7.73 -5.99 -12.63
N ILE A 112 -7.58 -7.32 -12.64
CA ILE A 112 -8.72 -8.26 -12.52
C ILE A 112 -9.46 -8.03 -11.20
N THR A 113 -8.73 -7.89 -10.09
CA THR A 113 -9.32 -7.62 -8.76
C THR A 113 -10.15 -6.34 -8.76
N THR A 114 -9.64 -5.25 -9.34
CA THR A 114 -10.37 -3.97 -9.41
C THR A 114 -11.60 -4.06 -10.30
N MET A 115 -11.56 -4.83 -11.40
CA MET A 115 -12.75 -5.09 -12.22
C MET A 115 -13.81 -5.86 -11.42
N ALA A 116 -13.40 -6.89 -10.68
CA ALA A 116 -14.29 -7.65 -9.81
C ALA A 116 -14.93 -6.78 -8.71
N PHE A 117 -14.16 -5.86 -8.13
CA PHE A 117 -14.68 -4.91 -7.14
C PHE A 117 -15.68 -3.91 -7.72
N ILE A 118 -15.50 -3.44 -8.95
CA ILE A 118 -16.49 -2.59 -9.64
C ILE A 118 -17.81 -3.35 -9.83
N ILE A 119 -17.74 -4.59 -10.33
CA ILE A 119 -18.93 -5.44 -10.52
C ILE A 119 -19.64 -5.67 -9.18
N TRP A 120 -18.88 -5.99 -8.13
CA TRP A 120 -19.42 -6.18 -6.79
C TRP A 120 -20.03 -4.89 -6.21
N ALA A 121 -19.41 -3.74 -6.45
CA ALA A 121 -19.93 -2.45 -6.02
C ALA A 121 -21.29 -2.14 -6.67
N ILE A 122 -21.42 -2.35 -7.97
CA ILE A 122 -22.67 -2.13 -8.73
C ILE A 122 -23.78 -3.03 -8.17
N ASN A 123 -23.50 -4.32 -7.98
CA ASN A 123 -24.46 -5.28 -7.46
C ASN A 123 -24.88 -5.01 -6.00
N SER A 124 -24.09 -4.23 -5.26
CA SER A 124 -24.36 -3.90 -3.85
C SER A 124 -25.02 -2.53 -3.66
N LEU A 125 -25.24 -1.75 -4.73
CA LEU A 125 -25.72 -0.36 -4.63
C LEU A 125 -27.05 -0.21 -3.87
N GLN A 126 -27.95 -1.18 -4.04
CA GLN A 126 -29.28 -1.15 -3.42
C GLN A 126 -29.31 -1.82 -2.04
N THR A 127 -28.31 -2.65 -1.72
CA THR A 127 -28.28 -3.47 -0.49
C THR A 127 -27.37 -2.90 0.58
N ASP A 128 -26.20 -2.36 0.20
CA ASP A 128 -25.23 -1.75 1.09
C ASP A 128 -24.46 -0.63 0.37
N ALA A 129 -25.04 0.58 0.40
CA ALA A 129 -24.46 1.75 -0.24
C ALA A 129 -23.06 2.09 0.31
N PHE A 130 -22.79 1.82 1.58
CA PHE A 130 -21.48 2.08 2.18
C PHE A 130 -20.42 1.15 1.62
N LEU A 131 -20.71 -0.16 1.53
CA LEU A 131 -19.85 -1.14 0.88
C LEU A 131 -19.58 -0.76 -0.58
N SER A 132 -20.61 -0.38 -1.33
CA SER A 132 -20.45 0.06 -2.73
C SER A 132 -19.51 1.26 -2.86
N ILE A 133 -19.69 2.30 -2.03
CA ILE A 133 -18.81 3.49 -2.04
C ILE A 133 -17.36 3.09 -1.76
N VAL A 134 -17.14 2.23 -0.76
CA VAL A 134 -15.80 1.76 -0.39
C VAL A 134 -15.16 0.95 -1.52
N LEU A 135 -15.91 0.03 -2.14
CA LEU A 135 -15.43 -0.75 -3.28
C LEU A 135 -15.10 0.13 -4.47
N PHE A 136 -15.92 1.13 -4.80
CA PHE A 136 -15.62 2.10 -5.87
C PHE A 136 -14.35 2.90 -5.58
N ALA A 137 -14.20 3.40 -4.35
CA ALA A 137 -13.02 4.16 -3.94
C ALA A 137 -11.73 3.33 -4.11
N PHE A 138 -11.69 2.10 -3.57
CA PHE A 138 -10.53 1.23 -3.69
C PHE A 138 -10.28 0.75 -5.12
N SER A 139 -11.34 0.49 -5.89
CA SER A 139 -11.22 0.14 -7.32
C SER A 139 -10.58 1.27 -8.11
N THR A 140 -10.97 2.51 -7.85
CA THR A 140 -10.43 3.70 -8.53
C THR A 140 -8.95 3.88 -8.22
N ILE A 141 -8.56 3.76 -6.95
CA ILE A 141 -7.16 3.84 -6.52
C ILE A 141 -6.34 2.71 -7.15
N GLY A 142 -6.87 1.48 -7.13
CA GLY A 142 -6.23 0.32 -7.73
C GLY A 142 -6.05 0.47 -9.24
N MET A 143 -7.07 0.98 -9.94
CA MET A 143 -7.04 1.23 -11.38
C MET A 143 -5.98 2.26 -11.73
N TYR A 144 -5.95 3.39 -11.01
CA TYR A 144 -4.95 4.44 -11.19
C TYR A 144 -3.54 3.87 -11.04
N CYS A 145 -3.33 3.08 -9.98
CA CYS A 145 -2.08 2.42 -9.72
C CYS A 145 -1.66 1.44 -10.83
N CYS A 146 -2.57 0.60 -11.31
CA CYS A 146 -2.31 -0.31 -12.43
C CYS A 146 -1.99 0.47 -13.71
N ALA A 147 -2.71 1.56 -13.99
CA ALA A 147 -2.48 2.41 -15.14
C ALA A 147 -1.09 3.05 -15.10
N VAL A 148 -0.65 3.54 -13.94
CA VAL A 148 0.71 4.06 -13.73
C VAL A 148 1.76 2.98 -13.99
N ASP A 149 1.56 1.76 -13.49
CA ASP A 149 2.53 0.68 -13.66
C ASP A 149 2.60 0.22 -15.13
N LEU A 150 1.45 -0.01 -15.77
CA LEU A 150 1.36 -0.34 -17.20
C LEU A 150 1.97 0.74 -18.08
N PHE A 151 1.70 2.02 -17.77
CA PHE A 151 2.30 3.13 -18.49
C PHE A 151 3.83 3.06 -18.43
N HIS A 152 4.42 2.82 -17.26
CA HIS A 152 5.88 2.70 -17.11
C HIS A 152 6.48 1.43 -17.72
N TYR A 153 5.69 0.36 -17.83
CA TYR A 153 6.14 -0.89 -18.45
C TYR A 153 6.15 -0.80 -19.97
N ILE A 154 5.20 -0.06 -20.56
CA ILE A 154 5.07 0.14 -22.01
C ILE A 154 5.92 1.33 -22.47
N LYS A 155 5.82 2.47 -21.79
CA LYS A 155 6.56 3.70 -22.08
C LYS A 155 7.63 3.91 -21.02
N LYS A 156 8.88 4.02 -21.48
CA LYS A 156 10.04 4.21 -20.59
C LYS A 156 9.88 5.50 -19.78
N PRO A 157 10.08 5.48 -18.45
CA PRO A 157 10.10 6.70 -17.65
C PRO A 157 11.20 7.64 -18.13
N ILE A 158 10.88 8.93 -18.23
CA ILE A 158 11.85 9.98 -18.58
C ILE A 158 12.77 10.26 -17.37
N GLU A 159 12.20 10.33 -16.17
CA GLU A 159 12.95 10.66 -14.96
C GLU A 159 13.71 9.45 -14.42
N LYS A 160 15.05 9.50 -14.34
CA LYS A 160 15.91 8.44 -13.74
C LYS A 160 15.48 7.98 -12.33
N ASN A 161 14.86 8.86 -11.54
CA ASN A 161 14.48 8.58 -10.15
C ASN A 161 12.99 8.24 -9.97
N TYR A 162 12.23 7.98 -11.04
CA TYR A 162 10.82 7.59 -10.96
C TYR A 162 10.58 6.49 -9.91
N TRP A 163 11.47 5.50 -9.84
CA TRP A 163 11.40 4.37 -8.91
C TRP A 163 11.38 4.81 -7.45
N LEU A 164 12.08 5.89 -7.09
CA LEU A 164 12.14 6.39 -5.73
C LEU A 164 10.79 6.99 -5.31
N PHE A 165 10.16 7.75 -6.20
CA PHE A 165 8.87 8.35 -5.94
C PHE A 165 7.77 7.30 -5.84
N ILE A 166 7.78 6.31 -6.74
CA ILE A 166 6.87 5.15 -6.66
C ILE A 166 7.10 4.39 -5.36
N HIS A 167 8.34 4.10 -4.99
CA HIS A 167 8.65 3.41 -3.73
C HIS A 167 8.10 4.16 -2.51
N ILE A 168 8.41 5.46 -2.39
CA ILE A 168 7.94 6.30 -1.27
C ILE A 168 6.41 6.33 -1.24
N PHE A 169 5.77 6.62 -2.38
CA PHE A 169 4.32 6.69 -2.48
C PHE A 169 3.66 5.38 -2.03
N ARG A 170 4.06 4.27 -2.64
CA ARG A 170 3.42 2.96 -2.45
C ARG A 170 3.66 2.37 -1.06
N MET A 171 4.89 2.45 -0.54
CA MET A 171 5.20 1.95 0.80
C MET A 171 4.49 2.76 1.89
N SER A 172 4.39 4.09 1.71
CA SER A 172 3.72 4.96 2.68
C SER A 172 2.20 4.78 2.67
N HIS A 173 1.59 4.62 1.49
CA HIS A 173 0.15 4.32 1.41
C HIS A 173 -0.19 2.93 1.95
N GLY A 174 0.68 1.95 1.77
CA GLY A 174 0.56 0.65 2.45
C GLY A 174 0.56 0.78 3.97
N PHE A 175 1.44 1.63 4.51
CA PHE A 175 1.46 1.95 5.94
C PHE A 175 0.18 2.68 6.40
N ILE A 176 -0.27 3.69 5.66
CA ILE A 176 -1.52 4.42 5.96
C ILE A 176 -2.69 3.43 6.03
N ALA A 177 -2.79 2.52 5.05
CA ALA A 177 -3.85 1.52 5.04
C ALA A 177 -3.78 0.56 6.25
N ALA A 178 -2.58 0.12 6.64
CA ALA A 178 -2.39 -0.68 7.86
C ALA A 178 -2.83 0.09 9.12
N LEU A 179 -2.46 1.38 9.20
CA LEU A 179 -2.83 2.25 10.32
C LEU A 179 -4.35 2.47 10.38
N THR A 180 -4.99 2.73 9.23
CA THR A 180 -6.44 2.85 9.13
C THR A 180 -7.13 1.55 9.56
N ALA A 181 -6.68 0.40 9.07
CA ALA A 181 -7.25 -0.90 9.45
C ALA A 181 -7.15 -1.14 10.96
N PHE A 182 -6.00 -0.81 11.56
CA PHE A 182 -5.80 -0.89 13.01
C PHE A 182 -6.76 0.03 13.77
N LEU A 183 -6.88 1.30 13.40
CA LEU A 183 -7.73 2.26 14.09
C LEU A 183 -9.21 1.87 14.00
N VAL A 184 -9.69 1.50 12.81
CA VAL A 184 -11.09 1.11 12.58
C VAL A 184 -11.43 -0.17 13.34
N ASN A 185 -10.55 -1.18 13.33
CA ASN A 185 -10.79 -2.43 14.06
C ASN A 185 -10.72 -2.25 15.58
N ASN A 186 -10.03 -1.21 16.06
CA ASN A 186 -9.92 -0.84 17.47
C ASN A 186 -10.76 0.40 17.83
N SER A 187 -11.83 0.70 17.07
CA SER A 187 -12.67 1.88 17.28
C SER A 187 -13.23 2.01 18.71
N ARG A 188 -13.37 0.89 19.42
CA ARG A 188 -13.77 0.84 20.84
C ARG A 188 -12.79 1.55 21.79
N LEU A 189 -11.51 1.68 21.42
CA LEU A 189 -10.51 2.44 22.18
C LEU A 189 -10.66 3.95 21.96
N PHE A 190 -11.28 4.35 20.85
CA PHE A 190 -11.44 5.74 20.40
C PHE A 190 -12.91 6.16 20.40
N LYS A 191 -13.65 5.86 21.48
CA LYS A 191 -15.11 6.14 21.56
C LYS A 191 -15.48 7.61 21.35
N PHE A 192 -14.55 8.52 21.59
CA PHE A 192 -14.71 9.96 21.40
C PHE A 192 -14.64 10.39 19.91
N LEU A 193 -14.24 9.49 19.01
CA LEU A 193 -14.18 9.74 17.57
C LEU A 193 -15.21 8.88 16.82
N PRO A 194 -16.03 9.48 15.95
CA PRO A 194 -16.81 8.73 14.97
C PRO A 194 -15.91 7.81 14.12
N GLN A 195 -16.39 6.60 13.81
CA GLN A 195 -15.63 5.61 13.02
C GLN A 195 -15.21 6.15 11.63
N VAL A 196 -16.01 7.05 11.04
CA VAL A 196 -15.68 7.74 9.79
C VAL A 196 -14.41 8.60 9.92
N LEU A 197 -14.19 9.26 11.06
CA LEU A 197 -12.96 10.02 11.27
C LEU A 197 -11.74 9.11 11.37
N LEU A 198 -11.88 7.91 11.96
CA LEU A 198 -10.79 6.93 12.01
C LEU A 198 -10.36 6.42 10.61
N LEU A 199 -11.26 6.48 9.63
CA LEU A 199 -10.95 6.19 8.22
C LEU A 199 -10.17 7.34 7.56
N ILE A 200 -10.54 8.59 7.86
CA ILE A 200 -10.07 9.78 7.15
C ILE A 200 -8.77 10.33 7.74
N ILE A 201 -8.62 10.33 9.08
CA ILE A 201 -7.47 10.93 9.77
C ILE A 201 -6.11 10.44 9.22
N PRO A 202 -5.86 9.12 9.05
CA PRO A 202 -4.57 8.65 8.59
C PRO A 202 -4.20 9.15 7.20
N ILE A 203 -5.16 9.18 6.27
CA ILE A 203 -4.91 9.65 4.90
C ILE A 203 -4.82 11.18 4.84
N SER A 204 -5.66 11.90 5.59
CA SER A 204 -5.63 13.37 5.65
C SER A 204 -4.31 13.92 6.17
N ILE A 205 -3.66 13.23 7.11
CA ILE A 205 -2.34 13.62 7.63
C ILE A 205 -1.23 13.05 6.76
N GLY A 206 -1.33 11.77 6.37
CA GLY A 206 -0.28 11.06 5.66
C GLY A 206 -0.04 11.60 4.25
N GLN A 207 -1.09 11.93 3.50
CA GLN A 207 -0.97 12.34 2.10
C GLN A 207 -0.24 13.68 1.91
N PRO A 208 -0.52 14.75 2.70
CA PRO A 208 0.29 15.97 2.65
C PRO A 208 1.76 15.73 2.97
N ILE A 209 2.07 14.88 3.96
CA ILE A 209 3.45 14.55 4.33
C ILE A 209 4.16 13.84 3.18
N ILE A 210 3.54 12.82 2.57
CA ILE A 210 4.09 12.10 1.42
C ILE A 210 4.37 13.07 0.27
N THR A 211 3.41 13.94 -0.03
CA THR A 211 3.51 14.93 -1.11
C THR A 211 4.66 15.91 -0.85
N TYR A 212 4.75 16.45 0.36
CA TYR A 212 5.85 17.33 0.78
C TYR A 212 7.20 16.62 0.66
N VAL A 213 7.32 15.39 1.16
CA VAL A 213 8.56 14.60 1.08
C VAL A 213 8.96 14.40 -0.38
N ILE A 214 8.06 13.92 -1.25
CA ILE A 214 8.33 13.73 -2.69
C ILE A 214 8.79 15.04 -3.33
N TRP A 215 8.12 16.14 -3.03
CA TRP A 215 8.45 17.46 -3.54
C TRP A 215 9.84 17.94 -3.11
N THR A 216 10.22 17.75 -1.84
CA THR A 216 11.57 18.10 -1.36
C THR A 216 12.67 17.28 -2.06
N TYR A 217 12.42 15.99 -2.31
CA TYR A 217 13.36 15.14 -3.05
C TYR A 217 13.50 15.56 -4.51
N ARG A 218 12.40 15.96 -5.16
CA ARG A 218 12.43 16.52 -6.53
C ARG A 218 13.29 17.79 -6.59
N ARG A 219 13.03 18.76 -5.70
CA ARG A 219 13.77 20.04 -5.67
C ARG A 219 15.27 19.90 -5.42
N LYS A 220 15.65 19.08 -4.43
CA LYS A 220 17.09 18.86 -4.11
C LYS A 220 17.85 18.32 -5.30
N LYS A 221 17.20 17.46 -6.10
CA LYS A 221 17.80 16.90 -7.31
C LYS A 221 17.92 17.93 -8.43
N THR A 222 16.84 18.65 -8.74
CA THR A 222 16.88 19.71 -9.76
C THR A 222 18.01 20.69 -9.50
N LYS A 223 18.22 21.08 -8.23
CA LYS A 223 19.34 21.95 -7.84
C LYS A 223 20.71 21.28 -8.05
N ALA A 224 20.87 20.01 -7.71
CA ALA A 224 22.12 19.28 -7.94
C ALA A 224 22.44 19.11 -9.44
N ASP A 225 21.42 18.81 -10.25
CA ASP A 225 21.57 18.66 -11.70
C ASP A 225 21.98 20.00 -12.35
N LEU A 226 21.43 21.14 -11.89
CA LEU A 226 21.81 22.48 -12.34
C LEU A 226 23.27 22.83 -11.99
N LEU A 227 23.70 22.58 -10.74
CA LEU A 227 25.09 22.84 -10.32
C LEU A 227 26.11 22.02 -11.10
N ILE A 228 25.78 20.77 -11.47
CA ILE A 228 26.64 19.93 -12.32
C ILE A 228 26.72 20.47 -13.75
N ALA A 229 25.63 21.05 -14.27
CA ALA A 229 25.61 21.66 -15.60
C ALA A 229 26.46 22.94 -15.63
N GLU A 230 26.34 23.80 -14.62
CA GLU A 230 27.17 25.01 -14.47
C GLU A 230 28.66 24.70 -14.30
N ALA A 231 29.02 23.62 -13.58
CA ALA A 231 30.41 23.21 -13.39
C ALA A 231 31.08 22.55 -14.63
N ARG A 232 30.33 22.35 -15.72
CA ARG A 232 30.82 21.75 -16.98
C ARG A 232 31.04 22.78 -18.10
N ILE A 233 30.74 24.05 -17.83
CA ILE A 233 30.96 25.20 -18.72
C ILE A 233 32.24 25.90 -18.27
#